data_AF-A0A651EBB6-F1
#
_entry.id   AF-A0A651EBB6-F1
#
_cell.length_a   1.000
_cell.length_b   1.000
_cell.length_c   1.000
_cell.angle_alpha   90.00
_cell.angle_beta   90.00
_cell.angle_gamma   90.00
#
_symmetry.space_group_name_H-M   'P 1'
#
loop_
_entity.id
_entity.type
_entity.pdbx_description
1 polymer ?
#
loop_
_entity_poly.entity_id
_entity_poly.type
_entity_poly.pdbx_seq_one_letter_code
_entity_poly.pdbx_strand_id
1 'polypeptide(L)'
;MWDKVKKALVGDTPKEEPKKKESTAQPAAAESAWGGGSATADTPTSPQDASPAPSGNYKRVKVSASGKGWGGPLIIEPKPGKDLIYSVTGGGIHPIAQKIAELSGGRPFDGFNSSAGFDEIACAVIDCGGTARVGVYPMKKVPTIDIYPTSPSGPLSRFITEDIFVSGVKIETIELAD
;
A
#
# COMPACT_ATOMS: atom_id res chain seq x y z
N MET A 1 -45.04 -33.97 2.88
CA MET A 1 -45.37 -32.59 2.45
C MET A 1 -44.11 -31.73 2.26
N TRP A 2 -42.98 -32.29 1.81
CA TRP A 2 -41.76 -31.54 1.47
C TRP A 2 -41.19 -31.86 0.07
N ASP A 3 -41.85 -32.76 -0.67
CA ASP A 3 -41.43 -33.23 -2.01
C ASP A 3 -42.17 -32.57 -3.19
N LYS A 4 -42.99 -31.54 -2.94
CA LYS A 4 -43.75 -30.83 -4.00
C LYS A 4 -43.26 -29.42 -4.33
N VAL A 5 -42.15 -28.96 -3.74
CA VAL A 5 -41.61 -27.60 -4.00
C VAL A 5 -40.29 -27.62 -4.82
N LYS A 6 -39.70 -28.80 -5.06
CA LYS A 6 -38.45 -28.94 -5.85
C LYS A 6 -38.65 -29.09 -7.37
N LYS A 7 -39.86 -28.88 -7.90
CA LYS A 7 -40.19 -29.15 -9.32
C LYS A 7 -40.80 -27.94 -10.06
N ALA A 8 -40.29 -26.75 -9.77
CA ALA A 8 -40.45 -25.57 -10.61
C ALA A 8 -39.14 -24.79 -10.52
N LEU A 9 -38.64 -24.28 -11.65
CA LEU A 9 -37.38 -23.55 -11.85
C LEU A 9 -36.19 -24.39 -12.38
N VAL A 10 -36.46 -25.27 -13.36
CA VAL A 10 -35.51 -25.63 -14.43
C VAL A 10 -36.09 -25.10 -15.74
N GLY A 11 -35.26 -24.40 -16.54
CA GLY A 11 -35.59 -23.74 -17.81
C GLY A 11 -34.81 -22.42 -17.91
N ASP A 12 -33.52 -22.38 -18.26
CA ASP A 12 -32.90 -22.61 -19.59
C ASP A 12 -33.19 -21.46 -20.57
N THR A 13 -32.23 -20.52 -20.72
CA THR A 13 -31.62 -20.13 -22.01
C THR A 13 -30.57 -19.02 -21.87
N PRO A 14 -29.55 -18.99 -22.76
CA PRO A 14 -28.36 -18.13 -22.69
C PRO A 14 -28.47 -16.87 -23.57
N LYS A 15 -27.64 -15.86 -23.31
CA LYS A 15 -27.38 -14.73 -24.24
C LYS A 15 -25.97 -14.18 -23.99
N GLU A 16 -24.98 -14.60 -24.76
CA GLU A 16 -24.52 -14.04 -26.04
C GLU A 16 -23.52 -12.87 -25.87
N GLU A 17 -22.30 -13.15 -26.31
CA GLU A 17 -21.10 -12.31 -26.43
C GLU A 17 -21.26 -11.31 -27.60
N PRO A 18 -20.46 -10.23 -27.66
CA PRO A 18 -19.69 -10.07 -28.91
C PRO A 18 -18.27 -9.51 -28.73
N LYS A 19 -17.30 -10.31 -29.22
CA LYS A 19 -16.25 -10.00 -30.22
C LYS A 19 -15.48 -8.66 -30.18
N LYS A 20 -14.19 -8.81 -29.83
CA LYS A 20 -12.97 -8.56 -30.63
C LYS A 20 -13.00 -7.44 -31.69
N LYS A 21 -12.12 -6.45 -31.54
CA LYS A 21 -11.40 -5.82 -32.66
C LYS A 21 -9.92 -5.61 -32.32
N GLU A 22 -9.10 -6.50 -32.88
CA GLU A 22 -7.75 -6.18 -33.34
C GLU A 22 -7.81 -4.98 -34.29
N SER A 23 -6.83 -4.08 -34.19
CA SER A 23 -6.52 -3.12 -35.24
C SER A 23 -5.00 -3.05 -35.38
N THR A 24 -4.47 -3.88 -36.25
CA THR A 24 -3.14 -3.76 -36.84
C THR A 24 -3.27 -2.95 -38.13
N ALA A 25 -2.45 -1.89 -38.29
CA ALA A 25 -1.60 -1.64 -39.46
C ALA A 25 -1.29 -0.13 -39.67
N GLN A 26 0.01 0.17 -39.74
CA GLN A 26 0.71 1.22 -40.50
C GLN A 26 0.23 1.31 -41.98
N PRO A 27 0.56 2.34 -42.83
CA PRO A 27 1.93 2.88 -43.02
C PRO A 27 2.11 4.32 -43.58
N ALA A 28 3.38 4.65 -43.86
CA ALA A 28 3.91 5.55 -44.90
C ALA A 28 3.89 7.07 -44.62
N ALA A 29 4.81 7.91 -45.09
CA ALA A 29 6.16 7.85 -45.66
C ALA A 29 6.57 9.32 -46.00
N ALA A 30 7.81 9.51 -46.47
CA ALA A 30 8.41 10.70 -47.12
C ALA A 30 9.04 11.75 -46.17
N GLU A 31 10.38 11.79 -46.05
CA GLU A 31 11.36 12.50 -46.94
C GLU A 31 11.30 14.02 -46.73
N SER A 32 12.37 14.83 -46.64
CA SER A 32 13.79 14.75 -47.02
C SER A 32 14.48 15.97 -46.36
N ALA A 33 15.64 15.80 -45.72
CA ALA A 33 16.99 16.14 -46.20
C ALA A 33 17.51 17.57 -45.87
N TRP A 34 18.77 17.58 -45.42
CA TRP A 34 19.80 18.65 -45.42
C TRP A 34 19.99 19.51 -44.16
N GLY A 35 21.19 19.35 -43.58
CA GLY A 35 22.07 20.52 -43.39
C GLY A 35 22.53 20.84 -41.97
N GLY A 36 23.60 20.18 -41.52
CA GLY A 36 24.79 20.83 -40.94
C GLY A 36 24.73 21.42 -39.52
N GLY A 37 25.81 21.18 -38.76
CA GLY A 37 26.29 22.16 -37.78
C GLY A 37 26.37 21.69 -36.33
N SER A 38 27.50 21.05 -36.00
CA SER A 38 28.26 21.16 -34.74
C SER A 38 27.73 22.10 -33.65
N ALA A 39 27.47 21.57 -32.45
CA ALA A 39 28.03 22.10 -31.18
C ALA A 39 27.54 21.29 -29.97
N THR A 40 28.48 20.62 -29.31
CA THR A 40 28.65 20.48 -27.85
C THR A 40 27.40 20.51 -26.94
N ALA A 41 27.12 19.39 -26.28
CA ALA A 41 27.03 19.32 -24.82
C ALA A 41 26.82 17.87 -24.38
N ASP A 42 27.79 17.35 -23.63
CA ASP A 42 27.66 16.19 -22.75
C ASP A 42 26.28 16.12 -22.07
N THR A 43 25.52 15.08 -22.40
CA THR A 43 24.39 14.66 -21.56
C THR A 43 24.84 13.44 -20.78
N PRO A 44 25.03 13.54 -19.47
CA PRO A 44 25.27 12.35 -18.66
C PRO A 44 24.02 11.48 -18.65
N THR A 45 24.23 10.21 -19.01
CA THR A 45 23.44 9.05 -18.60
C THR A 45 22.80 9.25 -17.23
N SER A 46 21.47 9.26 -17.16
CA SER A 46 20.77 8.97 -15.92
C SER A 46 19.52 8.13 -16.23
N PRO A 47 19.65 6.80 -16.27
CA PRO A 47 18.49 5.92 -16.28
C PRO A 47 17.80 6.04 -14.91
N GLN A 48 16.54 6.47 -14.95
CA GLN A 48 15.45 6.08 -14.06
C GLN A 48 15.81 5.89 -12.57
N ASP A 49 15.28 6.82 -11.77
CA ASP A 49 15.17 6.85 -10.32
C ASP A 49 14.45 5.60 -9.75
N ALA A 50 15.05 4.42 -9.96
CA ALA A 50 14.87 3.30 -9.07
C ALA A 50 15.56 3.71 -7.77
N SER A 51 14.79 4.38 -6.91
CA SER A 51 15.17 4.62 -5.51
C SER A 51 15.96 3.43 -5.00
N PRO A 52 17.21 3.63 -4.56
CA PRO A 52 18.09 2.53 -4.23
C PRO A 52 17.40 1.68 -3.15
N ALA A 53 17.33 0.36 -3.39
CA ALA A 53 17.05 -0.58 -2.31
C ALA A 53 17.97 -0.21 -1.14
N PRO A 54 17.45 -0.03 0.08
CA PRO A 54 18.26 0.44 1.18
C PRO A 54 19.33 -0.61 1.50
N SER A 55 20.57 -0.32 1.14
CA SER A 55 21.79 -1.10 1.43
C SER A 55 22.18 -1.10 2.91
N GLY A 56 21.23 -0.85 3.81
CA GLY A 56 21.47 -0.60 5.24
C GLY A 56 20.77 -1.64 6.10
N ASN A 57 21.44 -2.06 7.17
CA ASN A 57 20.84 -2.88 8.23
C ASN A 57 19.46 -2.33 8.62
N TYR A 58 18.41 -3.15 8.45
CA TYR A 58 17.09 -2.79 8.93
C TYR A 58 17.13 -2.54 10.42
N LYS A 59 16.49 -1.45 10.85
CA LYS A 59 16.40 -1.06 12.25
C LYS A 59 14.99 -1.27 12.74
N ARG A 60 14.87 -1.64 14.02
CA ARG A 60 13.57 -1.70 14.67
C ARG A 60 13.11 -0.28 14.98
N VAL A 61 11.85 0.01 14.69
CA VAL A 61 11.22 1.29 14.99
C VAL A 61 10.06 1.04 15.93
N LYS A 62 10.05 1.73 17.05
CA LYS A 62 8.95 1.72 18.00
C LYS A 62 7.98 2.85 17.67
N VAL A 63 6.72 2.48 17.51
CA VAL A 63 5.62 3.40 17.24
C VAL A 63 4.66 3.35 18.41
N SER A 64 4.53 4.46 19.13
CA SER A 64 3.65 4.56 20.29
C SER A 64 2.43 5.43 19.98
N ALA A 65 1.30 5.15 20.63
CA ALA A 65 0.14 6.02 20.59
C ALA A 65 0.46 7.38 21.24
N SER A 66 -0.10 8.47 20.71
CA SER A 66 -0.09 9.74 21.45
C SER A 66 -1.12 9.70 22.58
N GLY A 67 -1.13 10.72 23.46
CA GLY A 67 -2.01 10.73 24.64
C GLY A 67 -3.53 10.65 24.38
N LYS A 68 -3.98 10.73 23.13
CA LYS A 68 -5.39 10.48 22.74
C LYS A 68 -5.59 9.20 21.91
N GLY A 69 -4.49 8.53 21.54
CA GLY A 69 -4.50 7.30 20.76
C GLY A 69 -4.78 6.06 21.61
N TRP A 70 -4.89 4.91 20.95
CA TRP A 70 -5.17 3.61 21.56
C TRP A 70 -4.21 2.55 21.01
N GLY A 71 -3.86 1.56 21.84
CA GLY A 71 -2.97 0.47 21.47
C GLY A 71 -1.48 0.83 21.49
N GLY A 72 -0.66 -0.08 20.95
CA GLY A 72 0.79 0.04 20.96
C GLY A 72 1.43 -0.13 22.35
N PRO A 73 2.77 -0.02 22.46
CA PRO A 73 3.71 0.31 21.38
C PRO A 73 3.91 -0.84 20.38
N LEU A 74 3.93 -0.50 19.08
CA LEU A 74 4.26 -1.46 18.02
C LEU A 74 5.75 -1.39 17.68
N ILE A 75 6.39 -2.54 17.55
CA ILE A 75 7.76 -2.64 17.07
C ILE A 75 7.73 -3.08 15.60
N ILE A 76 8.09 -2.17 14.71
CA ILE A 76 8.18 -2.41 13.28
C ILE A 76 9.61 -2.84 12.96
N GLU A 77 9.76 -4.06 12.47
CA GLU A 77 11.03 -4.63 12.03
C GLU A 77 10.91 -5.01 10.56
N PRO A 78 11.34 -4.14 9.63
CA PRO A 78 11.40 -4.50 8.22
C PRO A 78 12.36 -5.67 8.00
N LYS A 79 12.02 -6.52 7.04
CA LYS A 79 12.83 -7.68 6.65
C LYS A 79 13.02 -7.71 5.14
N PRO A 80 14.04 -8.39 4.61
CA PRO A 80 14.19 -8.57 3.18
C PRO A 80 12.92 -9.22 2.59
N GLY A 81 12.26 -8.54 1.66
CA GLY A 81 10.98 -8.98 1.07
C GLY A 81 9.72 -8.59 1.86
N LYS A 82 9.87 -8.04 3.08
CA LYS A 82 8.81 -7.42 3.88
C LYS A 82 9.30 -6.08 4.42
N ASP A 83 9.61 -5.18 3.49
CA ASP A 83 10.21 -3.88 3.77
C ASP A 83 9.33 -2.69 3.34
N LEU A 84 8.12 -2.96 2.84
CA LEU A 84 7.22 -1.92 2.37
C LEU A 84 6.50 -1.26 3.55
N ILE A 85 6.63 0.06 3.65
CA ILE A 85 5.86 0.90 4.55
C ILE A 85 4.65 1.43 3.77
N TYR A 86 3.52 0.77 3.96
CA TYR A 86 2.32 0.97 3.15
C TYR A 86 1.53 2.19 3.64
N SER A 87 1.31 3.18 2.78
CA SER A 87 0.63 4.43 3.11
C SER A 87 -0.73 4.49 2.41
N VAL A 88 -1.82 4.50 3.17
CA VAL A 88 -3.20 4.54 2.65
C VAL A 88 -3.94 5.73 3.26
N THR A 89 -3.54 6.92 2.84
CA THR A 89 -3.99 8.19 3.43
C THR A 89 -4.64 9.14 2.41
N GLY A 90 -5.39 8.60 1.45
CA GLY A 90 -6.01 9.40 0.38
C GLY A 90 -5.09 9.75 -0.80
N GLY A 91 -3.87 9.19 -0.83
CA GLY A 91 -2.90 9.35 -1.92
C GLY A 91 -1.56 9.92 -1.46
N GLY A 92 -0.47 9.44 -2.07
CA GLY A 92 0.90 9.83 -1.73
C GLY A 92 1.43 9.16 -0.47
N ILE A 93 2.67 9.51 -0.11
CA ILE A 93 3.34 9.01 1.10
C ILE A 93 3.07 9.97 2.26
N HIS A 94 2.41 9.47 3.31
CA HIS A 94 2.18 10.25 4.51
C HIS A 94 3.50 10.51 5.27
N PRO A 95 3.72 11.67 5.90
CA PRO A 95 4.96 11.96 6.64
C PRO A 95 5.26 10.95 7.76
N ILE A 96 4.24 10.31 8.34
CA ILE A 96 4.44 9.21 9.32
C ILE A 96 5.04 7.97 8.64
N ALA A 97 4.52 7.58 7.46
CA ALA A 97 5.07 6.46 6.70
C ALA A 97 6.51 6.77 6.25
N GLN A 98 6.75 7.98 5.77
CA GLN A 98 8.08 8.46 5.39
C GLN A 98 9.06 8.40 6.58
N LYS A 99 8.65 8.89 7.76
CA LYS A 99 9.49 8.87 8.95
C LYS A 99 9.85 7.44 9.39
N ILE A 100 8.88 6.53 9.36
CA ILE A 100 9.12 5.11 9.68
C ILE A 100 10.09 4.50 8.67
N ALA A 101 9.92 4.77 7.38
CA ALA A 101 10.82 4.30 6.33
C ALA A 101 12.26 4.80 6.56
N GLU A 102 12.43 6.10 6.82
CA GLU A 102 13.74 6.72 7.09
C GLU A 102 14.45 6.11 8.30
N LEU A 103 13.72 5.84 9.40
CA LEU A 103 14.31 5.28 10.62
C LEU A 103 14.59 3.78 10.47
N SER A 104 13.64 3.04 9.90
CA SER A 104 13.70 1.58 9.81
C SER A 104 14.57 1.07 8.66
N GLY A 105 14.82 1.91 7.66
CA GLY A 105 15.39 1.51 6.38
C GLY A 105 14.39 0.79 5.48
N GLY A 106 13.08 0.94 5.72
CA GLY A 106 12.03 0.42 4.83
C GLY A 106 11.82 1.30 3.58
N ARG A 107 11.04 0.80 2.63
CA ARG A 107 10.65 1.55 1.41
C ARG A 107 9.22 2.10 1.56
N PRO A 108 9.01 3.42 1.47
CA PRO A 108 7.67 3.98 1.50
C PRO A 108 6.91 3.59 0.23
N PHE A 109 5.65 3.18 0.38
CA PHE A 109 4.81 2.73 -0.73
C PHE A 109 3.43 3.35 -0.64
N ASP A 110 2.94 3.95 -1.73
CA ASP A 110 1.58 4.50 -1.80
C ASP A 110 0.59 3.36 -2.06
N GLY A 111 -0.06 2.93 -0.99
CA GLY A 111 -1.07 1.88 -0.99
C GLY A 111 -2.46 2.34 -1.41
N PHE A 112 -2.67 3.64 -1.62
CA PHE A 112 -3.95 4.18 -2.07
C PHE A 112 -4.08 4.11 -3.59
N ASN A 113 -3.02 4.47 -4.32
CA ASN A 113 -3.00 4.42 -5.79
C ASN A 113 -2.44 3.11 -6.34
N SER A 114 -1.76 2.32 -5.52
CA SER A 114 -1.15 1.05 -5.93
C SER A 114 -1.36 -0.01 -4.85
N SER A 115 -1.25 -1.28 -5.24
CA SER A 115 -1.44 -2.40 -4.34
C SER A 115 -0.23 -3.32 -4.35
N ALA A 116 0.13 -3.83 -3.18
CA ALA A 116 1.19 -4.81 -2.96
C ALA A 116 0.64 -5.98 -2.14
N GLY A 117 1.36 -7.10 -2.10
CA GLY A 117 0.97 -8.24 -1.26
C GLY A 117 1.05 -7.88 0.22
N PHE A 118 0.09 -8.35 1.03
CA PHE A 118 0.11 -8.14 2.48
C PHE A 118 1.36 -8.74 3.17
N ASP A 119 1.95 -9.76 2.56
CA ASP A 119 3.19 -10.40 3.03
C ASP A 119 4.43 -9.53 2.82
N GLU A 120 4.39 -8.56 1.90
CA GLU A 120 5.50 -7.63 1.61
C GLU A 120 5.46 -6.37 2.48
N ILE A 121 4.35 -6.15 3.19
CA ILE A 121 4.09 -4.94 3.97
C ILE A 121 4.64 -5.11 5.39
N ALA A 122 5.66 -4.32 5.75
CA ALA A 122 6.17 -4.26 7.11
C ALA A 122 5.16 -3.63 8.08
N CYS A 123 4.56 -2.51 7.67
CA CYS A 123 3.45 -1.88 8.39
C CYS A 123 2.57 -1.06 7.46
N ALA A 124 1.31 -0.86 7.85
CA ALA A 124 0.33 -0.07 7.13
C ALA A 124 -0.04 1.18 7.92
N VAL A 125 0.20 2.35 7.35
CA VAL A 125 -0.20 3.66 7.85
C VAL A 125 -1.51 4.06 7.16
N ILE A 126 -2.56 4.32 7.95
CA ILE A 126 -3.90 4.61 7.46
C ILE A 126 -4.45 5.90 8.08
N ASP A 127 -5.45 6.49 7.42
CA ASP A 127 -6.17 7.69 7.87
C ASP A 127 -7.67 7.41 8.10
N CYS A 128 -7.99 6.40 8.90
CA CYS A 128 -9.37 5.91 8.99
C CYS A 128 -9.99 6.15 10.36
N GLY A 129 -10.75 7.24 10.51
CA GLY A 129 -11.56 7.52 11.71
C GLY A 129 -12.75 6.57 11.96
N GLY A 130 -12.80 5.43 11.28
CA GLY A 130 -13.90 4.45 11.34
C GLY A 130 -13.36 3.02 11.34
N THR A 131 -14.23 2.02 11.47
CA THR A 131 -13.82 0.66 11.85
C THR A 131 -13.40 -0.25 10.68
N ALA A 132 -13.61 0.17 9.42
CA ALA A 132 -13.39 -0.69 8.26
C ALA A 132 -11.91 -0.98 7.99
N ARG A 133 -11.11 0.05 7.61
CA ARG A 133 -9.67 -0.14 7.31
C ARG A 133 -8.88 -0.52 8.56
N VAL A 134 -9.27 0.04 9.70
CA VAL A 134 -8.72 -0.26 11.04
C VAL A 134 -8.83 -1.75 11.38
N GLY A 135 -9.87 -2.46 10.90
CA GLY A 135 -10.06 -3.89 11.17
C GLY A 135 -9.48 -4.85 10.11
N VAL A 136 -9.42 -4.44 8.83
CA VAL A 136 -9.02 -5.35 7.73
C VAL A 136 -7.53 -5.69 7.78
N TYR A 137 -6.65 -4.72 8.05
CA TYR A 137 -5.21 -4.97 8.10
C TYR A 137 -4.79 -5.83 9.30
N PRO A 138 -5.28 -5.59 10.53
CA PRO A 138 -5.03 -6.49 11.65
C PRO A 138 -5.56 -7.91 11.44
N MET A 139 -6.72 -8.08 10.80
CA MET A 139 -7.24 -9.40 10.41
C MET A 139 -6.27 -10.15 9.48
N LYS A 140 -5.57 -9.42 8.60
CA LYS A 140 -4.53 -9.95 7.71
C LYS A 140 -3.15 -10.06 8.37
N LYS A 141 -3.06 -9.85 9.69
CA LYS A 141 -1.81 -9.89 10.46
C LYS A 141 -0.76 -8.85 10.00
N VAL A 142 -1.22 -7.72 9.48
CA VAL A 142 -0.36 -6.59 9.12
C VAL A 142 -0.36 -5.55 10.26
N PRO A 143 0.81 -5.18 10.79
CA PRO A 143 0.93 -4.10 11.76
C PRO A 143 0.33 -2.81 11.21
N THR A 144 -0.61 -2.22 11.94
CA THR A 144 -1.44 -1.12 11.45
C THR A 144 -1.33 0.09 12.36
N ILE A 145 -1.08 1.23 11.74
CA ILE A 145 -0.83 2.51 12.39
C ILE A 145 -1.88 3.49 11.86
N ASP A 146 -2.80 3.91 12.71
CA ASP A 146 -3.79 4.92 12.38
C ASP A 146 -3.33 6.30 12.87
N ILE A 147 -3.49 7.29 12.00
CA ILE A 147 -3.17 8.69 12.30
C ILE A 147 -4.26 9.28 13.18
N TYR A 148 -5.50 8.83 13.01
CA TYR A 148 -6.61 9.28 13.84
C TYR A 148 -6.63 8.53 15.18
N PRO A 149 -6.98 9.22 16.28
CA PRO A 149 -7.18 8.57 17.58
C PRO A 149 -8.51 7.79 17.58
N THR A 150 -8.47 6.56 17.06
CA THR A 150 -9.61 5.65 17.01
C THR A 150 -9.42 4.52 18.02
N SER A 151 -10.48 4.19 18.76
CA SER A 151 -10.54 2.96 19.56
C SER A 151 -11.24 1.85 18.77
N PRO A 152 -10.85 0.58 18.96
CA PRO A 152 -11.47 -0.55 18.27
C PRO A 152 -12.96 -0.63 18.57
N SER A 153 -13.77 -0.76 17.51
CA SER A 153 -15.22 -0.86 17.61
C SER A 153 -15.78 -1.73 16.49
N GLY A 154 -17.01 -2.21 16.65
CA GLY A 154 -17.71 -3.02 15.67
C GLY A 154 -17.25 -4.49 15.60
N PRO A 155 -17.70 -5.24 14.58
CA PRO A 155 -17.49 -6.69 14.50
C PRO A 155 -16.02 -7.09 14.28
N LEU A 156 -15.20 -6.18 13.75
CA LEU A 156 -13.79 -6.41 13.47
C LEU A 156 -12.87 -6.11 14.67
N SER A 157 -13.39 -5.52 15.75
CA SER A 157 -12.62 -5.20 16.97
C SER A 157 -11.86 -6.40 17.56
N ARG A 158 -12.37 -7.61 17.37
CA ARG A 158 -11.74 -8.88 17.80
C ARG A 158 -10.35 -9.13 17.22
N PHE A 159 -10.03 -8.51 16.07
CA PHE A 159 -8.73 -8.62 15.41
C PHE A 159 -7.82 -7.43 15.69
N ILE A 160 -8.34 -6.38 16.32
CA ILE A 160 -7.62 -5.14 16.59
C ILE A 160 -7.08 -5.23 18.03
N THR A 161 -5.87 -5.76 18.15
CA THR A 161 -5.18 -5.94 19.42
C THR A 161 -4.02 -4.95 19.57
N GLU A 162 -3.58 -4.72 20.81
CA GLU A 162 -2.52 -3.74 21.11
C GLU A 162 -1.16 -4.14 20.52
N ASP A 163 -0.96 -5.42 20.20
CA ASP A 163 0.27 -5.95 19.60
C ASP A 163 0.37 -5.74 18.08
N ILE A 164 -0.73 -5.42 17.41
CA ILE A 164 -0.78 -5.25 15.95
C ILE A 164 -1.33 -3.89 15.52
N PHE A 165 -2.05 -3.19 16.39
CA PHE A 165 -2.70 -1.93 16.07
C PHE A 165 -2.34 -0.83 17.06
N VAL A 166 -2.05 0.35 16.52
CA VAL A 166 -1.84 1.59 17.26
C VAL A 166 -2.54 2.72 16.54
N SER A 167 -3.20 3.61 17.29
CA SER A 167 -3.91 4.76 16.74
C SER A 167 -3.45 6.08 17.35
N GLY A 168 -3.85 7.18 16.72
CA GLY A 168 -3.49 8.53 17.15
C GLY A 168 -1.98 8.75 17.16
N VAL A 169 -1.25 8.16 16.21
CA VAL A 169 0.21 8.29 16.13
C VAL A 169 0.60 9.65 15.58
N LYS A 170 1.68 10.22 16.12
CA LYS A 170 2.29 11.46 15.65
C LYS A 170 3.74 11.21 15.29
N ILE A 171 4.34 12.10 14.51
CA ILE A 171 5.76 12.02 14.13
C ILE A 171 6.65 11.97 15.37
N GLU A 172 6.26 12.68 16.44
CA GLU A 172 6.96 12.74 17.73
C GLU A 172 6.93 11.42 18.52
N THR A 173 5.97 10.53 18.25
CA THR A 173 5.80 9.26 18.98
C THR A 173 6.45 8.08 18.27
N ILE A 174 7.28 8.36 17.26
CA ILE A 174 8.03 7.39 16.46
C ILE A 174 9.50 7.51 16.82
N GLU A 175 10.07 6.44 17.36
CA GLU A 175 11.44 6.38 17.85
C GLU A 175 12.14 5.12 17.36
N LEU A 176 13.47 5.14 17.27
CA LEU A 176 14.23 3.90 17.05
C LEU A 176 14.11 3.03 18.29
N ALA A 177 13.87 1.74 18.08
CA ALA A 177 13.91 0.75 19.15
C ALA A 177 15.32 0.14 19.20
N ASP A 178 15.90 0.14 20.41
CA ASP A 178 17.17 -0.54 20.71
C ASP A 178 17.09 -2.06 20.55
#